data_AF-A0A929CLZ5-F1
#
_entry.id   AF-A0A929CLZ5-F1
#
_cell.length_a   1.000
_cell.length_b   1.000
_cell.length_c   1.000
_cell.angle_alpha   90.00
_cell.angle_beta   90.00
_cell.angle_gamma   90.00
#
_symmetry.space_group_name_H-M   'P 1'
#
loop_
_entity.id
_entity.type
_entity.pdbx_description
1 polymer ?
#
loop_
_entity_poly.entity_id
_entity_poly.type
_entity_poly.pdbx_seq_one_letter_code
_entity_poly.pdbx_strand_id
1 'polypeptide(L)'
;MAKSIYIQGGLLYINQRAIPSQSFEVVFSSNDDRVSIFYADGVSKMLQNELITGIANNKAESTFYADRASVEVILRSFVGNPDKVDVAIQDQTTPDISLFMAQELDTFTLKVNGEIDDKVFNITTTGETPVAGNHIMLQENDSFYQVEIKTAVPVTGNEYTITARMPLDFAYTTSANGYLQNVDFTVDVGTDIAPVKFALSPKGMGDTVEWDVTRMVINATMSSAGDEGLFTNISKLTNGLYFRTKNGITQNLFNARDNSDLSVQSAGDNSYYTRSGGGGTFGMSSRVTFNGQDKRGIVKRLKAISNDEFQGFNRDDLTAITSYRVILQGQVVNPN
;
A
#
# COMPACT_ATOMS: atom_id res chain seq x y z
N MET A 1 -13.99 34.95 36.88
CA MET A 1 -13.90 35.59 38.20
C MET A 1 -12.99 34.72 39.06
N ALA A 2 -12.17 35.34 39.91
CA ALA A 2 -11.50 34.63 40.99
C ALA A 2 -12.54 34.25 42.06
N LYS A 3 -12.37 33.25 42.94
CA LYS A 3 -11.59 32.00 43.06
C LYS A 3 -11.54 31.71 44.56
N SER A 4 -11.44 30.45 44.96
CA SER A 4 -11.03 30.12 46.33
C SER A 4 -10.37 28.75 46.36
N ILE A 5 -9.04 28.83 46.48
CA ILE A 5 -7.98 27.94 46.97
C ILE A 5 -7.79 27.91 48.50
N TYR A 6 -8.51 27.16 49.34
CA TYR A 6 -8.26 27.27 50.80
C TYR A 6 -8.22 25.96 51.59
N ILE A 7 -7.25 25.87 52.52
CA ILE A 7 -7.16 24.82 53.54
C ILE A 7 -7.68 25.36 54.87
N GLN A 8 -8.66 24.67 55.46
CA GLN A 8 -9.06 24.90 56.85
C GLN A 8 -9.23 23.56 57.55
N GLY A 9 -8.55 23.36 58.68
CA GLY A 9 -8.58 22.07 59.41
C GLY A 9 -7.95 20.89 58.67
N GLY A 10 -7.08 21.13 57.68
CA GLY A 10 -6.39 20.08 56.92
C GLY A 10 -7.05 19.64 55.61
N LEU A 11 -8.08 20.36 55.11
CA LEU A 11 -8.72 20.06 53.81
C LEU A 11 -8.78 21.27 52.86
N LEU A 12 -8.32 21.05 51.62
CA LEU A 12 -8.16 22.00 50.51
C LEU A 12 -9.44 22.11 49.63
N TYR A 13 -9.91 23.32 49.31
CA TYR A 13 -11.14 23.58 48.52
C TYR A 13 -10.89 24.44 47.28
N ILE A 14 -11.53 24.12 46.13
CA ILE A 14 -11.24 24.72 44.81
C ILE A 14 -12.39 25.46 44.08
N ASN A 15 -12.10 26.68 43.63
CA ASN A 15 -12.80 27.52 42.64
C ASN A 15 -11.76 28.44 41.95
N GLN A 16 -11.85 28.95 40.70
CA GLN A 16 -12.91 29.02 39.68
C GLN A 16 -12.30 29.38 38.28
N ARG A 17 -13.08 29.22 37.18
CA ARG A 17 -12.89 29.67 35.77
C ARG A 17 -11.80 30.76 35.55
N ALA A 18 -10.79 30.41 34.74
CA ALA A 18 -9.68 31.22 34.15
C ALA A 18 -8.40 31.51 34.98
N ILE A 19 -7.27 30.85 34.59
CA ILE A 19 -5.82 31.19 34.77
C ILE A 19 -5.28 31.19 36.23
N PRO A 20 -3.99 30.96 36.54
CA PRO A 20 -3.00 29.99 36.03
C PRO A 20 -2.67 28.88 37.07
N SER A 21 -1.85 27.91 36.66
CA SER A 21 -0.98 27.05 37.49
C SER A 21 -1.43 26.70 38.92
N GLN A 22 -1.94 25.48 39.10
CA GLN A 22 -1.90 24.75 40.38
C GLN A 22 -1.02 23.51 40.25
N SER A 23 -0.61 22.97 41.40
CA SER A 23 0.35 21.87 41.55
C SER A 23 -0.34 20.64 42.13
N PHE A 24 0.30 19.49 42.00
CA PHE A 24 -0.10 18.21 42.60
C PHE A 24 0.62 18.01 43.94
N GLU A 25 0.06 17.16 44.80
CA GLU A 25 0.69 16.72 46.06
C GLU A 25 1.04 15.23 45.95
N VAL A 26 2.25 14.86 46.38
CA VAL A 26 2.73 13.48 46.43
C VAL A 26 3.02 13.15 47.89
N VAL A 27 2.25 12.22 48.46
CA VAL A 27 2.42 11.80 49.85
C VAL A 27 3.32 10.57 49.90
N PHE A 28 4.45 10.71 50.59
CA PHE A 28 5.36 9.60 50.90
C PHE A 28 5.08 9.13 52.34
N SER A 29 4.68 7.86 52.50
CA SER A 29 4.62 7.23 53.82
C SER A 29 6.02 6.81 54.25
N SER A 30 6.45 7.15 55.48
CA SER A 30 7.75 6.71 56.01
C SER A 30 7.76 5.24 56.47
N ASN A 31 6.60 4.59 56.52
CA ASN A 31 6.42 3.29 57.19
C ASN A 31 5.87 2.19 56.26
N ASP A 32 5.68 2.47 54.97
CA ASP A 32 5.25 1.52 53.95
C ASP A 32 5.83 1.94 52.59
N ASP A 33 6.50 1.03 51.88
CA ASP A 33 7.10 1.24 50.54
C ASP A 33 6.04 1.37 49.43
N ARG A 34 5.15 2.38 49.54
CA ARG A 34 4.04 2.60 48.60
C ARG A 34 3.83 4.09 48.32
N VAL A 35 4.12 4.48 47.08
CA VAL A 35 3.66 5.77 46.54
C VAL A 35 2.24 5.60 46.02
N SER A 36 1.28 6.33 46.58
CA SER A 36 -0.13 6.28 46.18
C SER A 36 -0.55 7.60 45.53
N ILE A 37 -0.83 7.57 44.22
CA ILE A 37 -1.35 8.71 43.46
C ILE A 37 -2.84 8.49 43.26
N PHE A 38 -3.67 9.34 43.87
CA PHE A 38 -5.13 9.25 43.76
C PHE A 38 -5.66 10.29 42.77
N TYR A 39 -6.27 9.81 41.69
CA TYR A 39 -7.10 10.63 40.80
C TYR A 39 -8.56 10.42 41.14
N ALA A 40 -9.34 11.50 41.17
CA ALA A 40 -10.78 11.45 41.37
C ALA A 40 -11.55 11.17 40.05
N ASP A 41 -11.13 10.14 39.31
CA ASP A 41 -12.05 9.31 38.51
C ASP A 41 -11.38 8.01 38.00
N GLY A 42 -12.20 7.02 37.61
CA GLY A 42 -11.84 5.59 37.54
C GLY A 42 -10.83 5.07 36.49
N VAL A 43 -9.86 5.86 36.03
CA VAL A 43 -8.96 5.51 34.90
C VAL A 43 -7.55 5.04 35.35
N SER A 44 -7.30 4.92 36.66
CA SER A 44 -5.95 4.93 37.24
C SER A 44 -5.08 3.65 37.13
N LYS A 45 -5.58 2.52 36.59
CA LYS A 45 -4.88 1.21 36.75
C LYS A 45 -3.74 0.88 35.77
N MET A 46 -3.75 1.38 34.54
CA MET A 46 -2.67 1.08 33.57
C MET A 46 -1.42 1.93 33.85
N LEU A 47 -1.59 3.26 33.98
CA LEU A 47 -0.48 4.20 34.20
C LEU A 47 0.28 3.96 35.52
N GLN A 48 -0.37 3.43 36.56
CA GLN A 48 0.32 3.07 37.81
C GLN A 48 1.33 1.93 37.60
N ASN A 49 1.00 0.87 36.86
CA ASN A 49 1.88 -0.29 36.74
C ASN A 49 3.17 0.01 35.95
N GLU A 50 3.10 0.77 34.87
CA GLU A 50 4.30 1.14 34.09
C GLU A 50 5.21 2.11 34.86
N LEU A 51 4.63 3.12 35.51
CA LEU A 51 5.38 4.09 36.32
C LEU A 51 6.07 3.42 37.53
N ILE A 52 5.36 2.52 38.22
CA ILE A 52 5.92 1.74 39.34
C ILE A 52 7.04 0.80 38.85
N THR A 53 6.88 0.15 37.70
CA THR A 53 7.90 -0.76 37.16
C THR A 53 9.17 -0.01 36.70
N GLY A 54 9.01 1.20 36.13
CA GLY A 54 10.14 2.07 35.80
C GLY A 54 10.93 2.55 37.03
N ILE A 55 10.24 2.84 38.13
CA ILE A 55 10.87 3.28 39.40
C ILE A 55 11.51 2.10 40.14
N ALA A 56 10.84 0.94 40.22
CA ALA A 56 11.30 -0.21 41.00
C ALA A 56 12.60 -0.87 40.51
N ASN A 57 12.99 -0.65 39.25
CA ASN A 57 14.23 -1.17 38.67
C ASN A 57 15.47 -0.29 38.96
N ASN A 58 15.28 0.97 39.37
CA ASN A 58 16.38 1.85 39.83
C ASN A 58 16.57 1.72 41.34
N LYS A 59 17.03 0.54 41.80
CA LYS A 59 17.27 0.25 43.23
C LYS A 59 18.53 0.92 43.79
N ALA A 60 18.51 2.24 43.85
CA ALA A 60 19.29 3.02 44.80
C ALA A 60 18.31 3.97 45.50
N GLU A 61 18.33 4.00 46.84
CA GLU A 61 17.51 4.90 47.64
C GLU A 61 17.86 6.36 47.32
N SER A 62 17.13 6.96 46.40
CA SER A 62 17.32 8.36 45.99
C SER A 62 15.98 9.07 45.99
N THR A 63 15.77 9.94 46.98
CA THR A 63 14.65 10.86 47.05
C THR A 63 14.74 11.84 45.88
N PHE A 64 14.08 11.52 44.78
CA PHE A 64 14.25 12.25 43.53
C PHE A 64 13.45 13.56 43.55
N TYR A 65 14.07 14.64 44.03
CA TYR A 65 13.54 16.00 43.92
C TYR A 65 13.63 16.51 42.48
N ALA A 66 12.80 15.96 41.60
CA ALA A 66 12.54 16.55 40.29
C ALA A 66 11.74 17.85 40.51
N ASP A 67 12.26 18.98 40.01
CA ASP A 67 11.46 20.19 39.95
C ASP A 67 10.29 20.02 38.95
N ARG A 68 9.33 20.94 38.98
CA ARG A 68 8.14 20.86 38.13
C ARG A 68 8.49 20.81 36.63
N ALA A 69 9.56 21.50 36.20
CA ALA A 69 10.01 21.51 34.82
C ALA A 69 10.58 20.14 34.42
N SER A 70 11.33 19.49 35.31
CA SER A 70 11.88 18.15 35.14
C SER A 70 10.77 17.10 35.02
N VAL A 71 9.75 17.16 35.87
CA VAL A 71 8.56 16.28 35.77
C VAL A 71 7.77 16.53 34.48
N GLU A 72 7.63 17.79 34.07
CA GLU A 72 6.93 18.13 32.83
C GLU A 72 7.70 17.68 31.57
N VAL A 73 9.04 17.77 31.56
CA VAL A 73 9.89 17.23 30.50
C VAL A 73 9.78 15.71 30.42
N ILE A 74 9.80 15.01 31.56
CA ILE A 74 9.63 13.55 31.62
C ILE A 74 8.23 13.16 31.10
N LEU A 75 7.17 13.80 31.57
CA LEU A 75 5.80 13.52 31.10
C LEU A 75 5.64 13.81 29.59
N ARG A 76 6.21 14.91 29.06
CA ARG A 76 6.22 15.19 27.61
C ARG A 76 7.00 14.16 26.80
N SER A 77 7.95 13.45 27.41
CA SER A 77 8.68 12.35 26.76
C SER A 77 7.90 11.02 26.77
N PHE A 78 7.05 10.79 27.79
CA PHE A 78 6.22 9.59 27.91
C PHE A 78 4.85 9.68 27.21
N VAL A 79 4.22 10.87 27.18
CA VAL A 79 2.89 11.08 26.58
C VAL A 79 2.96 11.30 25.06
N GLY A 80 4.18 11.35 24.50
CA GLY A 80 4.41 11.88 23.16
C GLY A 80 4.26 13.40 23.13
N ASN A 81 4.86 14.05 22.12
CA ASN A 81 4.53 15.45 21.87
C ASN A 81 3.18 15.48 21.12
N PRO A 82 2.11 16.10 21.62
CA PRO A 82 0.84 16.19 20.90
C PRO A 82 0.95 16.94 19.56
N ASP A 83 2.00 17.75 19.37
CA ASP A 83 2.31 18.41 18.10
C ASP A 83 3.13 17.53 17.13
N LYS A 84 3.55 16.33 17.54
CA LYS A 84 4.11 15.30 16.66
C LYS A 84 3.05 14.25 16.41
N VAL A 85 2.48 14.27 15.21
CA VAL A 85 1.81 13.09 14.67
C VAL A 85 2.86 11.99 14.57
N ASP A 86 2.65 10.87 15.27
CA ASP A 86 3.51 9.71 15.11
C ASP A 86 3.43 9.26 13.65
N VAL A 87 4.55 9.40 12.94
CA VAL A 87 4.72 8.80 11.63
C VAL A 87 4.84 7.30 11.88
N ALA A 88 3.72 6.59 11.71
CA ALA A 88 3.70 5.15 11.74
C ALA A 88 4.77 4.64 10.76
N ILE A 89 5.86 4.09 11.31
CA ILE A 89 6.90 3.47 10.51
C ILE A 89 6.23 2.28 9.82
N GLN A 90 6.17 2.37 8.50
CA GLN A 90 5.55 1.38 7.64
C GLN A 90 6.12 -0.01 7.97
N ASP A 91 5.24 -0.98 8.24
CA ASP A 91 5.64 -2.32 8.66
C ASP A 91 6.61 -2.93 7.64
N GLN A 92 7.74 -3.46 8.13
CA GLN A 92 8.82 -4.02 7.31
C GLN A 92 8.73 -5.55 7.20
N THR A 93 7.70 -6.17 7.77
CA THR A 93 7.52 -7.63 7.84
C THR A 93 6.36 -8.15 7.00
N THR A 94 5.45 -7.28 6.55
CA THR A 94 4.34 -7.65 5.67
C THR A 94 4.80 -7.95 4.25
N PRO A 95 4.14 -8.87 3.51
CA PRO A 95 4.45 -9.14 2.11
C PRO A 95 4.41 -7.87 1.24
N ASP A 96 5.40 -7.71 0.37
CA ASP A 96 5.41 -6.63 -0.61
C ASP A 96 4.49 -6.93 -1.79
N ILE A 97 4.01 -5.85 -2.41
CA ILE A 97 3.25 -5.92 -3.66
C ILE A 97 4.17 -5.39 -4.74
N SER A 98 4.32 -6.13 -5.83
CA SER A 98 5.01 -5.68 -7.05
C SER A 98 4.40 -6.34 -8.28
N LEU A 99 3.11 -6.07 -8.52
CA LEU A 99 2.27 -6.74 -9.52
C LEU A 99 2.01 -5.83 -10.73
N PHE A 100 1.88 -6.42 -11.91
CA PHE A 100 1.46 -5.71 -13.11
C PHE A 100 -0.03 -5.36 -13.03
N MET A 101 -0.38 -4.14 -13.46
CA MET A 101 -1.74 -3.83 -13.86
C MET A 101 -2.07 -4.62 -15.13
N ALA A 102 -3.21 -5.30 -15.12
CA ALA A 102 -3.59 -6.20 -16.20
C ALA A 102 -5.01 -5.96 -16.69
N GLN A 103 -5.20 -6.12 -17.99
CA GLN A 103 -6.50 -6.39 -18.58
C GLN A 103 -6.90 -7.82 -18.22
N GLU A 104 -8.10 -7.98 -17.69
CA GLU A 104 -8.72 -9.28 -17.45
C GLU A 104 -9.31 -9.78 -18.78
N LEU A 105 -8.84 -10.93 -19.24
CA LEU A 105 -9.34 -11.59 -20.45
C LEU A 105 -10.46 -12.57 -20.08
N ASP A 106 -10.24 -13.37 -19.03
CA ASP A 106 -11.17 -14.39 -18.56
C ASP A 106 -10.91 -14.73 -17.08
N THR A 107 -11.82 -15.47 -16.46
CA THR A 107 -11.58 -16.17 -15.20
C THR A 107 -11.29 -17.64 -15.46
N PHE A 108 -10.64 -18.32 -14.52
CA PHE A 108 -10.38 -19.75 -14.60
C PHE A 108 -10.40 -20.42 -13.22
N THR A 109 -10.60 -21.73 -13.20
CA THR A 109 -10.43 -22.57 -12.00
C THR A 109 -9.27 -23.54 -12.19
N LEU A 110 -8.58 -23.87 -11.10
CA LEU A 110 -7.61 -24.97 -11.06
C LEU A 110 -8.36 -26.31 -11.07
N LYS A 111 -7.87 -27.28 -11.85
CA LYS A 111 -8.47 -28.64 -11.95
C LYS A 111 -8.19 -29.51 -10.72
N VAL A 112 -7.05 -29.27 -10.09
CA VAL A 112 -6.52 -29.94 -8.90
C VAL A 112 -5.86 -28.85 -8.05
N ASN A 113 -5.69 -29.08 -6.75
CA ASN A 113 -4.84 -28.21 -5.94
C ASN A 113 -3.43 -28.20 -6.53
N GLY A 114 -2.83 -27.01 -6.65
CA GLY A 114 -1.41 -26.87 -6.93
C GLY A 114 -0.63 -26.90 -5.61
N GLU A 115 0.56 -27.49 -5.65
CA GLU A 115 1.49 -27.49 -4.52
C GLU A 115 2.53 -26.36 -4.67
N ILE A 116 3.23 -26.03 -3.59
CA ILE A 116 4.41 -25.16 -3.66
C ILE A 116 5.44 -25.79 -4.60
N ASP A 117 6.18 -24.96 -5.34
CA ASP A 117 7.14 -25.34 -6.38
C ASP A 117 6.54 -25.90 -7.71
N ASP A 118 5.22 -26.07 -7.81
CA ASP A 118 4.59 -26.50 -9.07
C ASP A 118 4.78 -25.47 -10.19
N LYS A 119 5.21 -25.95 -11.36
CA LYS A 119 5.31 -25.15 -12.60
C LYS A 119 4.31 -25.56 -13.66
N VAL A 120 3.64 -26.69 -13.47
CA VAL A 120 2.72 -27.29 -14.45
C VAL A 120 1.45 -27.70 -13.75
N PHE A 121 0.32 -27.12 -14.16
CA PHE A 121 -1.00 -27.38 -13.59
C PHE A 121 -2.07 -27.19 -14.67
N ASN A 122 -3.21 -27.85 -14.50
CA ASN A 122 -4.34 -27.72 -15.42
C ASN A 122 -5.33 -26.67 -14.93
N ILE A 123 -5.82 -25.84 -15.85
CA ILE A 123 -6.88 -24.85 -15.61
C ILE A 123 -8.09 -25.13 -16.49
N THR A 124 -9.27 -24.62 -16.13
CA THR A 124 -10.43 -24.48 -17.03
C THR A 124 -10.83 -23.01 -17.14
N THR A 125 -10.81 -22.45 -18.35
CA THR A 125 -11.26 -21.08 -18.65
C THR A 125 -12.76 -21.03 -18.98
N THR A 126 -13.40 -19.86 -18.94
CA THR A 126 -14.85 -19.75 -19.26
C THR A 126 -15.11 -19.64 -20.77
N GLY A 127 -14.15 -19.15 -21.55
CA GLY A 127 -14.21 -19.16 -23.01
C GLY A 127 -12.91 -18.77 -23.72
N GLU A 128 -12.02 -18.02 -23.08
CA GLU A 128 -10.79 -17.55 -23.72
C GLU A 128 -9.72 -18.64 -23.80
N THR A 129 -8.92 -18.56 -24.86
CA THR A 129 -7.78 -19.47 -25.07
C THR A 129 -6.51 -18.85 -24.47
N PRO A 130 -5.93 -19.41 -23.41
CA PRO A 130 -4.67 -18.93 -22.86
C PRO A 130 -3.54 -19.16 -23.87
N VAL A 131 -2.73 -18.12 -24.13
CA VAL A 131 -1.56 -18.20 -25.00
C VAL A 131 -0.27 -17.86 -24.25
N ALA A 132 0.86 -18.35 -24.77
CA ALA A 132 2.17 -17.99 -24.23
C ALA A 132 2.38 -16.46 -24.28
N GLY A 133 2.87 -15.87 -23.19
CA GLY A 133 2.99 -14.41 -23.03
C GLY A 133 1.79 -13.74 -22.33
N ASN A 134 0.61 -14.37 -22.28
CA ASN A 134 -0.41 -13.97 -21.30
C ASN A 134 0.14 -14.15 -19.88
N HIS A 135 -0.49 -13.50 -18.93
CA HIS A 135 -0.25 -13.73 -17.51
C HIS A 135 -1.45 -14.45 -16.89
N ILE A 136 -1.22 -15.11 -15.77
CA ILE A 136 -2.26 -15.53 -14.85
C ILE A 136 -2.10 -14.77 -13.54
N MET A 137 -3.22 -14.53 -12.86
CA MET A 137 -3.27 -14.19 -11.45
C MET A 137 -4.01 -15.29 -10.70
N LEU A 138 -3.45 -15.77 -9.59
CA LEU A 138 -4.13 -16.60 -8.59
C LEU A 138 -4.27 -15.79 -7.30
N GLN A 139 -5.44 -15.84 -6.66
CA GLN A 139 -5.72 -15.17 -5.39
C GLN A 139 -6.53 -16.11 -4.48
N GLU A 140 -6.02 -16.38 -3.28
CA GLU A 140 -6.69 -17.23 -2.29
C GLU A 140 -6.26 -16.85 -0.86
N ASN A 141 -7.23 -16.62 0.02
CA ASN A 141 -7.01 -16.06 1.36
C ASN A 141 -6.14 -14.79 1.27
N ASP A 142 -4.95 -14.81 1.84
CA ASP A 142 -4.01 -13.67 1.85
C ASP A 142 -2.88 -13.83 0.82
N SER A 143 -2.86 -14.96 0.10
CA SER A 143 -1.84 -15.28 -0.92
C SER A 143 -2.29 -14.84 -2.30
N PHE A 144 -1.35 -14.30 -3.06
CA PHE A 144 -1.55 -13.83 -4.43
C PHE A 144 -0.31 -14.10 -5.27
N TYR A 145 -0.51 -14.45 -6.54
CA TYR A 145 0.57 -14.86 -7.42
C TYR A 145 0.27 -14.43 -8.86
N GLN A 146 1.18 -13.67 -9.48
CA GLN A 146 1.07 -13.26 -10.88
C GLN A 146 2.30 -13.69 -11.67
N VAL A 147 2.09 -14.40 -12.78
CA VAL A 147 3.19 -14.93 -13.60
C VAL A 147 2.83 -14.99 -15.08
N GLU A 148 3.83 -14.87 -15.95
CA GLU A 148 3.69 -15.12 -17.38
C GLU A 148 3.56 -16.63 -17.70
N ILE A 149 2.62 -16.97 -18.57
CA ILE A 149 2.48 -18.29 -19.19
C ILE A 149 3.64 -18.53 -20.16
N LYS A 150 4.44 -19.56 -19.91
CA LYS A 150 5.49 -20.03 -20.82
C LYS A 150 4.91 -20.82 -21.99
N THR A 151 3.99 -21.74 -21.70
CA THR A 151 3.25 -22.54 -22.69
C THR A 151 1.87 -22.88 -22.15
N ALA A 152 0.88 -22.94 -23.04
CA ALA A 152 -0.45 -23.49 -22.77
C ALA A 152 -0.72 -24.59 -23.81
N VAL A 153 -1.18 -25.75 -23.35
CA VAL A 153 -1.48 -26.92 -24.20
C VAL A 153 -2.96 -27.28 -24.01
N PRO A 154 -3.80 -27.26 -25.06
CA PRO A 154 -5.19 -27.68 -24.96
C PRO A 154 -5.30 -29.16 -24.57
N VAL A 155 -6.25 -29.47 -23.67
CA VAL A 155 -6.55 -30.84 -23.22
C VAL A 155 -7.89 -31.29 -23.79
N THR A 156 -8.98 -30.63 -23.40
CA THR A 156 -10.34 -30.88 -23.93
C THR A 156 -11.27 -29.71 -23.59
N GLY A 157 -12.10 -29.27 -24.54
CA GLY A 157 -12.94 -28.08 -24.35
C GLY A 157 -12.09 -26.87 -23.93
N ASN A 158 -12.45 -26.23 -22.82
CA ASN A 158 -11.72 -25.10 -22.24
C ASN A 158 -10.66 -25.52 -21.19
N GLU A 159 -10.28 -26.80 -21.12
CA GLU A 159 -9.20 -27.27 -20.23
C GLU A 159 -7.84 -27.15 -20.91
N TYR A 160 -6.88 -26.56 -20.20
CA TYR A 160 -5.50 -26.33 -20.67
C TYR A 160 -4.49 -26.75 -19.60
N THR A 161 -3.43 -27.44 -20.02
CA THR A 161 -2.21 -27.60 -19.21
C THR A 161 -1.35 -26.36 -19.39
N ILE A 162 -1.14 -25.62 -18.30
CA ILE A 162 -0.31 -24.42 -18.26
C ILE A 162 1.09 -24.81 -17.78
N THR A 163 2.12 -24.19 -18.36
CA THR A 163 3.45 -24.12 -17.76
C THR A 163 3.78 -22.67 -17.45
N ALA A 164 3.98 -22.36 -16.17
CA ALA A 164 4.35 -21.02 -15.70
C ALA A 164 5.86 -20.76 -15.89
N ARG A 165 6.26 -19.48 -15.98
CA ARG A 165 7.70 -19.10 -16.00
C ARG A 165 8.37 -19.24 -14.63
N MET A 166 7.63 -19.06 -13.56
CA MET A 166 8.06 -19.25 -12.16
C MET A 166 7.26 -20.42 -11.56
N PRO A 167 7.71 -21.05 -10.47
CA PRO A 167 6.84 -21.96 -9.71
C PRO A 167 5.73 -21.21 -8.97
N LEU A 168 4.72 -21.93 -8.49
CA LEU A 168 3.82 -21.46 -7.43
C LEU A 168 4.60 -21.26 -6.12
N ASP A 169 4.33 -20.16 -5.44
CA ASP A 169 4.87 -19.79 -4.12
C ASP A 169 3.96 -20.21 -2.96
N PHE A 170 2.72 -20.59 -3.26
CA PHE A 170 1.69 -21.03 -2.32
C PHE A 170 0.91 -22.23 -2.88
N ALA A 171 0.38 -23.08 -2.00
CA ALA A 171 -0.41 -24.25 -2.37
C ALA A 171 -1.87 -23.87 -2.66
N TYR A 172 -2.12 -23.30 -3.85
CA TYR A 172 -3.45 -22.84 -4.28
C TYR A 172 -4.43 -24.01 -4.48
N THR A 173 -5.61 -23.92 -3.87
CA THR A 173 -6.65 -24.95 -4.00
C THR A 173 -7.52 -24.74 -5.25
N THR A 174 -8.36 -25.73 -5.57
CA THR A 174 -9.42 -25.57 -6.59
C THR A 174 -10.43 -24.44 -6.29
N SER A 175 -10.38 -23.83 -5.10
CA SER A 175 -11.21 -22.68 -4.70
C SER A 175 -10.55 -21.32 -4.96
N ALA A 176 -9.28 -21.30 -5.38
CA ALA A 176 -8.56 -20.06 -5.68
C ALA A 176 -9.22 -19.30 -6.85
N ASN A 177 -9.25 -17.96 -6.75
CA ASN A 177 -9.72 -17.09 -7.81
C ASN A 177 -8.63 -16.96 -8.88
N GLY A 178 -8.84 -17.59 -10.04
CA GLY A 178 -7.96 -17.52 -11.20
C GLY A 178 -8.42 -16.48 -12.23
N TYR A 179 -7.49 -15.66 -12.72
CA TYR A 179 -7.74 -14.68 -13.79
C TYR A 179 -6.70 -14.83 -14.90
N LEU A 180 -7.16 -15.02 -16.14
CA LEU A 180 -6.33 -14.94 -17.34
C LEU A 180 -6.19 -13.46 -17.72
N GLN A 181 -4.95 -13.02 -17.96
CA GLN A 181 -4.59 -11.61 -17.95
C GLN A 181 -3.65 -11.21 -19.08
N ASN A 182 -3.73 -9.94 -19.48
CA ASN A 182 -2.76 -9.29 -20.35
C ASN A 182 -2.17 -8.05 -19.67
N VAL A 183 -0.83 -7.96 -19.60
CA VAL A 183 -0.12 -6.91 -18.84
C VAL A 183 0.45 -5.78 -19.70
N ASP A 184 0.33 -5.92 -21.02
CA ASP A 184 0.93 -5.01 -21.99
C ASP A 184 -0.17 -4.14 -22.63
N PHE A 185 -0.08 -2.83 -22.45
CA PHE A 185 -1.12 -1.88 -22.89
C PHE A 185 -1.14 -1.69 -24.42
N THR A 186 -0.16 -2.27 -25.14
CA THR A 186 0.01 -2.16 -26.59
C THR A 186 -0.83 -3.17 -27.39
N VAL A 187 -1.42 -4.15 -26.73
CA VAL A 187 -2.10 -5.31 -27.34
C VAL A 187 -3.46 -4.97 -27.94
N ASP A 188 -4.20 -4.08 -27.29
CA ASP A 188 -5.58 -3.73 -27.64
C ASP A 188 -5.71 -2.21 -27.86
N VAL A 189 -6.42 -1.85 -28.93
CA VAL A 189 -6.68 -0.46 -29.30
C VAL A 189 -7.84 0.09 -28.47
N GLY A 190 -7.55 1.09 -27.64
CA GLY A 190 -8.56 1.83 -26.90
C GLY A 190 -9.20 2.93 -27.72
N THR A 191 -10.41 3.35 -27.32
CA THR A 191 -11.04 4.59 -27.80
C THR A 191 -11.66 5.34 -26.63
N ASP A 192 -12.02 6.61 -26.81
CA ASP A 192 -12.68 7.38 -25.73
C ASP A 192 -14.05 6.81 -25.33
N ILE A 193 -14.77 6.19 -26.27
CA ILE A 193 -16.09 5.57 -26.04
C ILE A 193 -16.00 4.11 -25.56
N ALA A 194 -14.90 3.42 -25.88
CA ALA A 194 -14.62 2.04 -25.49
C ALA A 194 -13.15 1.94 -25.03
N PRO A 195 -12.85 2.37 -23.79
CA PRO A 195 -11.51 2.30 -23.24
C PRO A 195 -11.16 0.88 -22.78
N VAL A 196 -9.93 0.42 -23.04
CA VAL A 196 -9.44 -0.86 -22.52
C VAL A 196 -9.03 -0.66 -21.06
N LYS A 197 -9.64 -1.42 -20.14
CA LYS A 197 -9.35 -1.35 -18.70
C LYS A 197 -8.21 -2.30 -18.32
N PHE A 198 -7.14 -1.75 -17.76
CA PHE A 198 -6.13 -2.46 -17.00
C PHE A 198 -6.35 -2.17 -15.51
N ALA A 199 -6.31 -3.17 -14.64
CA ALA A 199 -6.54 -2.99 -13.22
C ALA A 199 -5.61 -3.86 -12.37
N LEU A 200 -5.47 -3.47 -11.11
CA LEU A 200 -4.98 -4.31 -10.03
C LEU A 200 -5.93 -4.18 -8.84
N SER A 201 -6.22 -5.29 -8.16
CA SER A 201 -7.21 -5.35 -7.09
C SER A 201 -6.96 -6.57 -6.18
N PRO A 202 -7.17 -6.45 -4.85
CA PRO A 202 -7.25 -7.58 -3.93
C PRO A 202 -8.62 -8.30 -3.97
N LYS A 203 -9.45 -8.10 -5.01
CA LYS A 203 -10.73 -8.81 -5.15
C LYS A 203 -10.54 -10.34 -5.13
N GLY A 204 -11.44 -11.05 -4.46
CA GLY A 204 -11.33 -12.51 -4.32
C GLY A 204 -10.26 -12.99 -3.33
N MET A 205 -9.60 -12.09 -2.62
CA MET A 205 -8.82 -12.40 -1.41
C MET A 205 -9.73 -12.38 -0.17
N GLY A 206 -9.19 -12.72 1.01
CA GLY A 206 -9.91 -12.67 2.28
C GLY A 206 -10.42 -11.25 2.62
N ASP A 207 -11.60 -11.16 3.25
CA ASP A 207 -12.29 -9.88 3.53
C ASP A 207 -11.45 -8.87 4.35
N THR A 208 -10.49 -9.34 5.14
CA THR A 208 -9.59 -8.52 5.96
C THR A 208 -8.37 -7.97 5.19
N VAL A 209 -8.11 -8.46 3.98
CA VAL A 209 -6.94 -8.08 3.18
C VAL A 209 -7.08 -6.65 2.65
N GLU A 210 -6.10 -5.83 3.00
CA GLU A 210 -5.92 -4.49 2.44
C GLU A 210 -4.52 -4.36 1.82
N TRP A 211 -4.44 -3.66 0.69
CA TRP A 211 -3.21 -3.37 -0.07
C TRP A 211 -2.95 -1.87 -0.07
N ASP A 212 -1.78 -1.45 0.42
CA ASP A 212 -1.33 -0.05 0.33
C ASP A 212 -0.37 0.14 -0.86
N VAL A 213 -0.89 0.69 -1.96
CA VAL A 213 -0.08 1.03 -3.13
C VAL A 213 0.69 2.33 -2.87
N THR A 214 2.02 2.22 -2.90
CA THR A 214 2.97 3.32 -2.61
C THR A 214 3.43 4.04 -3.86
N ARG A 215 3.55 3.33 -4.99
CA ARG A 215 4.07 3.86 -6.25
C ARG A 215 3.57 3.06 -7.46
N MET A 216 3.65 3.69 -8.62
CA MET A 216 3.44 3.09 -9.93
C MET A 216 4.73 3.25 -10.75
N VAL A 217 5.17 2.16 -11.38
CA VAL A 217 6.34 2.13 -12.26
C VAL A 217 5.88 1.78 -13.66
N ILE A 218 6.13 2.68 -14.60
CA ILE A 218 5.86 2.52 -16.03
C ILE A 218 7.17 2.11 -16.70
N ASN A 219 7.12 1.09 -17.55
CA ASN A 219 8.23 0.68 -18.39
C ASN A 219 7.76 0.48 -19.84
N ALA A 220 8.50 1.01 -20.81
CA ALA A 220 8.23 0.82 -22.22
C ALA A 220 9.47 0.40 -23.01
N THR A 221 9.28 -0.49 -23.97
CA THR A 221 10.26 -0.75 -25.05
C THR A 221 9.79 -0.05 -26.32
N MET A 222 10.72 0.60 -27.00
CA MET A 222 10.46 1.54 -28.09
C MET A 222 11.34 1.22 -29.30
N SER A 223 10.84 1.51 -30.50
CA SER A 223 11.53 1.31 -31.79
C SER A 223 12.39 2.52 -32.22
N SER A 224 12.20 3.67 -31.59
CA SER A 224 12.99 4.90 -31.78
C SER A 224 13.21 5.60 -30.44
N ALA A 225 14.08 6.61 -30.41
CA ALA A 225 14.25 7.46 -29.23
C ALA A 225 12.91 8.14 -28.89
N GLY A 226 12.63 8.26 -27.59
CA GLY A 226 11.52 9.06 -27.09
C GLY A 226 11.94 10.52 -26.85
N ASP A 227 10.96 11.42 -26.85
CA ASP A 227 11.12 12.81 -26.41
C ASP A 227 9.88 13.27 -25.60
N GLU A 228 9.98 14.40 -24.91
CA GLU A 228 8.93 14.88 -24.00
C GLU A 228 7.61 15.27 -24.71
N GLY A 229 7.63 15.54 -26.03
CA GLY A 229 6.45 15.85 -26.84
C GLY A 229 5.78 14.65 -27.51
N LEU A 230 6.44 13.49 -27.49
CA LEU A 230 5.90 12.19 -27.90
C LEU A 230 5.25 11.46 -26.72
N PHE A 231 4.43 10.45 -26.99
CA PHE A 231 4.08 9.43 -26.00
C PHE A 231 4.97 8.21 -26.24
N THR A 232 5.78 7.82 -25.26
CA THR A 232 6.94 6.93 -25.44
C THR A 232 7.81 7.37 -26.62
N ASN A 233 7.64 6.78 -27.80
CA ASN A 233 8.28 7.13 -29.07
C ASN A 233 7.29 7.32 -30.24
N ILE A 234 5.99 7.38 -29.96
CA ILE A 234 4.92 7.62 -30.94
C ILE A 234 4.33 9.02 -30.78
N SER A 235 3.58 9.49 -31.78
CA SER A 235 2.87 10.77 -31.69
C SER A 235 2.04 10.89 -30.41
N LYS A 236 1.99 12.10 -29.84
CA LYS A 236 1.14 12.44 -28.69
C LYS A 236 -0.27 11.86 -28.84
N LEU A 237 -0.74 11.18 -27.80
CA LEU A 237 -2.06 10.56 -27.76
C LEU A 237 -3.18 11.61 -27.85
N THR A 238 -4.27 11.26 -28.52
CA THR A 238 -5.42 12.17 -28.68
C THR A 238 -6.18 12.29 -27.37
N ASN A 239 -6.50 11.15 -26.76
CA ASN A 239 -7.30 11.10 -25.53
C ASN A 239 -6.39 10.97 -24.29
N GLY A 240 -5.41 10.08 -24.37
CA GLY A 240 -4.42 9.80 -23.32
C GLY A 240 -4.82 8.66 -22.39
N LEU A 241 -3.80 8.10 -21.74
CA LEU A 241 -3.95 7.14 -20.65
C LEU A 241 -4.34 7.86 -19.37
N TYR A 242 -5.47 7.49 -18.76
CA TYR A 242 -5.81 7.97 -17.42
C TYR A 242 -5.75 6.87 -16.37
N PHE A 243 -5.36 7.27 -15.17
CA PHE A 243 -5.27 6.40 -13.99
C PHE A 243 -6.20 6.90 -12.90
N ARG A 244 -6.87 5.99 -12.20
CA ARG A 244 -7.84 6.31 -11.14
C ARG A 244 -7.92 5.21 -10.09
N THR A 245 -8.36 5.55 -8.89
CA THR A 245 -8.78 4.55 -7.88
C THR A 245 -10.29 4.45 -7.84
N LYS A 246 -10.80 3.25 -7.55
CA LYS A 246 -12.20 2.97 -7.25
C LYS A 246 -12.25 2.27 -5.90
N ASN A 247 -12.67 2.97 -4.85
CA ASN A 247 -12.75 2.47 -3.48
C ASN A 247 -14.01 2.98 -2.77
N GLY A 248 -15.18 2.51 -3.24
CA GLY A 248 -16.50 3.11 -2.93
C GLY A 248 -16.75 4.45 -3.63
N ILE A 249 -15.71 5.28 -3.81
CA ILE A 249 -15.70 6.49 -4.62
C ILE A 249 -14.72 6.29 -5.80
N THR A 250 -14.99 6.92 -6.95
CA THR A 250 -14.06 6.95 -8.09
C THR A 250 -13.27 8.25 -8.07
N GLN A 251 -11.94 8.18 -7.95
CA GLN A 251 -11.03 9.33 -7.97
C GLN A 251 -10.04 9.22 -9.12
N ASN A 252 -10.19 10.08 -10.13
CA ASN A 252 -9.19 10.24 -11.19
C ASN A 252 -7.91 10.85 -10.60
N LEU A 253 -6.76 10.22 -10.87
CA LEU A 253 -5.45 10.64 -10.37
C LEU A 253 -4.75 11.58 -11.36
N PHE A 254 -4.72 11.20 -12.64
CA PHE A 254 -4.20 11.99 -13.75
C PHE A 254 -4.56 11.38 -15.11
N ASN A 255 -4.34 12.14 -16.18
CA ASN A 255 -4.33 11.70 -17.57
C ASN A 255 -2.98 12.10 -18.19
N ALA A 256 -2.40 11.24 -19.03
CA ALA A 256 -1.15 11.50 -19.73
C ALA A 256 -1.31 11.24 -21.23
N ARG A 257 -0.97 12.24 -22.05
CA ARG A 257 -1.02 12.15 -23.51
C ARG A 257 0.36 12.14 -24.16
N ASP A 258 1.37 12.65 -23.47
CA ASP A 258 2.76 12.61 -23.86
C ASP A 258 3.65 12.31 -22.65
N ASN A 259 4.96 12.23 -22.89
CA ASN A 259 5.94 11.97 -21.87
C ASN A 259 6.14 13.17 -20.93
N SER A 260 5.90 14.41 -21.39
CA SER A 260 5.90 15.59 -20.52
C SER A 260 4.78 15.53 -19.47
N ASP A 261 3.57 15.10 -19.85
CA ASP A 261 2.47 14.85 -18.92
C ASP A 261 2.92 13.79 -17.88
N LEU A 262 3.53 12.68 -18.31
CA LEU A 262 4.08 11.66 -17.39
C LEU A 262 5.17 12.22 -16.47
N SER A 263 6.10 13.00 -17.00
CA SER A 263 7.22 13.64 -16.29
C SER A 263 6.74 14.56 -15.17
N VAL A 264 5.68 15.33 -15.40
CA VAL A 264 5.00 16.12 -14.36
C VAL A 264 4.42 15.21 -13.27
N GLN A 265 3.79 14.10 -13.63
CA GLN A 265 3.19 13.18 -12.66
C GLN A 265 4.23 12.38 -11.85
N SER A 266 5.40 12.09 -12.42
CA SER A 266 6.55 11.46 -11.78
C SER A 266 7.48 12.44 -11.06
N ALA A 267 7.14 13.73 -11.03
CA ALA A 267 7.98 14.79 -10.46
C ALA A 267 9.43 14.80 -11.03
N GLY A 268 9.56 14.58 -12.33
CA GLY A 268 10.84 14.48 -13.03
C GLY A 268 11.51 13.09 -13.03
N ASP A 269 10.96 12.10 -12.32
CA ASP A 269 11.42 10.69 -12.40
C ASP A 269 10.97 10.02 -13.73
N ASN A 270 11.30 10.63 -14.87
CA ASN A 270 11.18 10.07 -16.22
C ASN A 270 12.58 9.88 -16.82
N SER A 271 12.82 8.79 -17.54
CA SER A 271 14.16 8.48 -18.04
C SER A 271 14.12 7.65 -19.33
N TYR A 272 14.96 8.05 -20.28
CA TYR A 272 15.15 7.40 -21.56
C TYR A 272 16.50 6.70 -21.62
N TYR A 273 16.53 5.51 -22.21
CA TYR A 273 17.71 4.67 -22.28
C TYR A 273 17.91 4.16 -23.70
N THR A 274 19.11 4.33 -24.25
CA THR A 274 19.56 3.51 -25.38
C THR A 274 19.92 2.14 -24.83
N ARG A 275 19.29 1.05 -25.32
CA ARG A 275 19.69 -0.30 -24.87
C ARG A 275 21.13 -0.60 -25.30
N SER A 276 21.89 -1.22 -24.42
CA SER A 276 23.29 -1.60 -24.68
C SER A 276 23.37 -2.56 -25.88
N GLY A 277 24.24 -2.24 -26.84
CA GLY A 277 24.51 -3.08 -28.02
C GLY A 277 24.02 -2.56 -29.38
N GLY A 278 23.37 -1.39 -29.45
CA GLY A 278 23.10 -0.71 -30.73
C GLY A 278 21.99 -1.33 -31.60
N GLY A 279 21.23 -2.30 -31.09
CA GLY A 279 20.18 -3.03 -31.81
C GLY A 279 18.87 -2.26 -32.06
N GLY A 280 18.90 -0.94 -32.23
CA GLY A 280 17.74 -0.12 -32.62
C GLY A 280 16.63 0.06 -31.57
N THR A 281 16.58 -0.72 -30.49
CA THR A 281 15.56 -0.58 -29.44
C THR A 281 15.96 0.41 -28.36
N PHE A 282 15.02 1.25 -27.94
CA PHE A 282 15.14 2.18 -26.84
C PHE A 282 14.24 1.74 -25.67
N GLY A 283 14.53 2.24 -24.47
CA GLY A 283 13.73 2.01 -23.28
C GLY A 283 13.30 3.32 -22.65
N MET A 284 12.12 3.33 -22.03
CA MET A 284 11.64 4.41 -21.18
C MET A 284 11.23 3.84 -19.83
N SER A 285 11.52 4.56 -18.75
CA SER A 285 10.97 4.25 -17.43
C SER A 285 10.49 5.54 -16.76
N SER A 286 9.29 5.50 -16.18
CA SER A 286 8.75 6.59 -15.35
C SER A 286 8.24 6.04 -14.02
N ARG A 287 8.38 6.81 -12.93
CA ARG A 287 7.97 6.40 -11.59
C ARG A 287 7.09 7.45 -10.92
N VAL A 288 5.81 7.13 -10.72
CA VAL A 288 4.87 7.97 -9.97
C VAL A 288 4.79 7.46 -8.53
N THR A 289 5.44 8.15 -7.60
CA THR A 289 5.37 7.84 -6.17
C THR A 289 4.22 8.60 -5.50
N PHE A 290 3.38 7.90 -4.72
CA PHE A 290 2.25 8.48 -3.99
C PHE A 290 2.62 8.81 -2.54
N ASN A 291 3.32 7.91 -1.84
CA ASN A 291 3.73 8.10 -0.45
C ASN A 291 4.96 9.02 -0.30
N GLY A 292 5.17 9.53 0.91
CA GLY A 292 6.29 10.42 1.25
C GLY A 292 5.89 11.91 1.24
N GLN A 293 6.51 12.67 2.15
CA GLN A 293 6.22 14.09 2.38
C GLN A 293 6.55 14.97 1.17
N ASP A 294 7.66 14.67 0.47
CA ASP A 294 8.10 15.38 -0.75
C ASP A 294 7.44 14.85 -2.04
N LYS A 295 6.37 14.07 -1.93
CA LYS A 295 5.63 13.45 -3.05
C LYS A 295 4.15 13.83 -2.98
N ARG A 296 3.21 12.88 -2.98
CA ARG A 296 1.76 13.18 -2.87
C ARG A 296 1.22 13.00 -1.44
N GLY A 297 2.06 12.61 -0.48
CA GLY A 297 1.72 12.52 0.95
C GLY A 297 0.77 11.39 1.36
N ILE A 298 0.23 10.59 0.42
CA ILE A 298 -0.78 9.55 0.73
C ILE A 298 -0.53 8.26 -0.04
N VAL A 299 -0.68 7.12 0.63
CA VAL A 299 -0.81 5.80 -0.01
C VAL A 299 -2.17 5.66 -0.71
N LYS A 300 -2.27 4.75 -1.67
CA LYS A 300 -3.54 4.36 -2.30
C LYS A 300 -3.97 2.99 -1.78
N ARG A 301 -4.83 3.00 -0.77
CA ARG A 301 -5.37 1.80 -0.14
C ARG A 301 -6.48 1.17 -0.98
N LEU A 302 -6.41 -0.15 -1.15
CA LEU A 302 -7.41 -1.00 -1.78
C LEU A 302 -7.81 -2.11 -0.79
N LYS A 303 -9.10 -2.36 -0.60
CA LYS A 303 -9.63 -3.43 0.26
C LYS A 303 -10.27 -4.55 -0.56
N ALA A 304 -10.09 -5.80 -0.14
CA ALA A 304 -10.70 -6.97 -0.77
C ALA A 304 -12.23 -6.94 -0.68
N ILE A 305 -12.77 -6.73 0.53
CA ILE A 305 -14.21 -6.76 0.85
C ILE A 305 -15.07 -5.78 0.01
N SER A 306 -14.53 -4.62 -0.38
CA SER A 306 -15.22 -3.64 -1.23
C SER A 306 -14.87 -3.75 -2.72
N ASN A 307 -14.07 -4.75 -3.11
CA ASN A 307 -13.55 -4.97 -4.46
C ASN A 307 -12.90 -3.70 -5.04
N ASP A 308 -12.03 -3.08 -4.24
CA ASP A 308 -11.36 -1.84 -4.63
C ASP A 308 -10.38 -2.10 -5.79
N GLU A 309 -10.31 -1.19 -6.75
CA GLU A 309 -9.41 -1.31 -7.91
C GLU A 309 -8.54 -0.06 -8.07
N PHE A 310 -7.24 -0.26 -8.33
CA PHE A 310 -6.43 0.76 -9.01
C PHE A 310 -6.54 0.47 -10.51
N GLN A 311 -7.01 1.45 -11.28
CA GLN A 311 -7.39 1.28 -12.68
C GLN A 311 -6.58 2.23 -13.58
N GLY A 312 -6.19 1.72 -14.74
CA GLY A 312 -5.58 2.45 -15.85
C GLY A 312 -6.38 2.16 -17.11
N PHE A 313 -6.61 3.16 -17.95
CA PHE A 313 -7.45 3.02 -19.13
C PHE A 313 -6.70 3.47 -20.38
N ASN A 314 -6.62 2.58 -21.37
CA ASN A 314 -6.19 2.96 -22.72
C ASN A 314 -7.38 3.49 -23.53
N ARG A 315 -7.19 4.63 -24.19
CA ARG A 315 -8.18 5.34 -25.03
C ARG A 315 -7.65 5.67 -26.43
N ASP A 316 -6.48 5.16 -26.78
CA ASP A 316 -5.82 5.41 -28.05
C ASP A 316 -5.21 4.10 -28.60
N ASP A 317 -4.69 4.17 -29.82
CA ASP A 317 -3.90 3.10 -30.43
C ASP A 317 -2.45 3.17 -29.93
N LEU A 318 -2.00 2.12 -29.24
CA LEU A 318 -0.63 1.96 -28.74
C LEU A 318 0.17 0.89 -29.49
N THR A 319 -0.38 0.29 -30.55
CA THR A 319 0.21 -0.87 -31.26
C THR A 319 1.55 -0.56 -31.95
N ALA A 320 1.86 0.72 -32.16
CA ALA A 320 3.16 1.17 -32.68
C ALA A 320 4.29 1.19 -31.62
N ILE A 321 3.97 1.01 -30.34
CA ILE A 321 4.93 0.87 -29.24
C ILE A 321 5.27 -0.64 -29.09
N THR A 322 6.54 -0.99 -28.86
CA THR A 322 6.96 -2.41 -28.79
C THR A 322 6.46 -3.11 -27.53
N SER A 323 6.43 -2.41 -26.39
CA SER A 323 5.74 -2.83 -25.17
C SER A 323 5.50 -1.64 -24.26
N TYR A 324 4.40 -1.66 -23.49
CA TYR A 324 4.10 -0.67 -22.45
C TYR A 324 3.46 -1.40 -21.26
N ARG A 325 4.18 -1.47 -20.14
CA ARG A 325 3.75 -2.21 -18.94
C ARG A 325 3.78 -1.31 -17.73
N VAL A 326 2.83 -1.55 -16.82
CA VAL A 326 2.68 -0.78 -15.59
C VAL A 326 2.67 -1.72 -14.40
N ILE A 327 3.60 -1.52 -13.46
CA ILE A 327 3.68 -2.25 -12.19
C ILE A 327 3.20 -1.31 -11.08
N LEU A 328 2.37 -1.80 -10.16
CA LEU A 328 2.09 -1.12 -8.90
C LEU A 328 2.89 -1.78 -7.79
N GLN A 329 3.53 -0.94 -6.96
CA GLN A 329 4.32 -1.42 -5.84
C GLN A 329 3.81 -0.89 -4.51
N GLY A 330 3.85 -1.72 -3.48
CA GLY A 330 3.18 -1.48 -2.21
C GLY A 330 3.44 -2.58 -1.20
N GLN A 331 2.50 -2.77 -0.28
CA GLN A 331 2.51 -3.88 0.68
C GLN A 331 1.10 -4.29 1.09
N VAL A 332 0.97 -5.49 1.65
CA VAL A 332 -0.20 -5.89 2.42
C VAL A 332 -0.21 -5.14 3.77
N VAL A 333 -1.37 -4.68 4.24
CA VAL A 333 -1.50 -3.95 5.51
C VAL A 333 -1.81 -4.91 6.67
N ASN A 334 -2.74 -5.84 6.45
CA ASN A 334 -3.16 -6.85 7.42
C ASN A 334 -3.06 -8.24 6.77
N PRO A 335 -1.90 -8.92 6.82
CA PRO A 335 -1.87 -10.38 6.73
C PRO A 335 -2.53 -10.96 8.01
N ASN A 336 -3.34 -12.01 7.89
CA ASN A 336 -3.98 -12.68 9.04
C ASN A 336 -3.01 -13.61 9.80
#